data_AF-A0A2V2DKR0-F1
#
_entry.id   AF-A0A2V2DKR0-F1
#
_cell.length_a   1.000
_cell.length_b   1.000
_cell.length_c   1.000
_cell.angle_alpha   90.00
_cell.angle_beta   90.00
_cell.angle_gamma   90.00
#
_symmetry.space_group_name_H-M   'P 1'
#
loop_
_entity.id
_entity.type
_entity.pdbx_description
1 polymer ?
#
loop_
_entity_poly.entity_id
_entity_poly.type
_entity_poly.pdbx_seq_one_letter_code
_entity_poly.pdbx_strand_id
1 'polypeptide(L)'
;MIIKKELEGRYREYVVAITADGKLKLSDKGMLLNLLGLPDDFSLDTRLLAGYAVETAATIQRCIDRLERNGYIRLSFQRVLGEDGGKPYTRCDVEIVFPEKDDVEEKI
;
A
#
# COMPACT_ATOMS: atom_id res chain seq x y z
N MET A 1 3.04 -6.11 -7.66
CA MET A 1 1.89 -6.97 -7.28
C MET A 1 1.25 -6.39 -6.04
N ILE A 2 -0.08 -6.44 -5.91
CA ILE A 2 -0.77 -6.02 -4.69
C ILE A 2 -1.12 -7.27 -3.88
N ILE A 3 -0.58 -7.38 -2.67
CA ILE A 3 -0.73 -8.54 -1.81
C ILE A 3 -1.64 -8.15 -0.65
N LYS A 4 -2.74 -8.88 -0.45
CA LYS A 4 -3.76 -8.59 0.58
C LYS A 4 -3.99 -9.76 1.54
N LYS A 5 -3.01 -10.66 1.65
CA LYS A 5 -3.15 -11.95 2.33
C LYS A 5 -3.61 -11.81 3.78
N GLU A 6 -3.09 -10.83 4.52
CA GLU A 6 -3.48 -10.58 5.92
C GLU A 6 -4.90 -10.00 6.09
N LEU A 7 -5.53 -9.56 4.99
CA LEU A 7 -6.84 -8.92 4.96
C LEU A 7 -7.97 -9.87 4.56
N GLU A 8 -7.65 -11.08 4.10
CA GLU A 8 -8.66 -12.05 3.66
C GLU A 8 -9.68 -12.31 4.77
N GLY A 9 -10.97 -12.09 4.46
CA GLY A 9 -12.07 -12.19 5.43
C GLY A 9 -12.16 -11.06 6.46
N ARG A 10 -11.23 -10.11 6.47
CA ARG A 10 -11.12 -9.04 7.49
C ARG A 10 -11.19 -7.62 6.93
N TYR A 11 -11.59 -7.46 5.67
CA TYR A 11 -11.70 -6.16 4.99
C TYR A 11 -12.48 -5.10 5.79
N ARG A 12 -13.60 -5.49 6.40
CA ARG A 12 -14.41 -4.55 7.20
C ARG A 12 -13.66 -4.03 8.42
N GLU A 13 -12.97 -4.92 9.14
CA GLU A 13 -12.14 -4.55 10.30
C GLU A 13 -11.02 -3.60 9.89
N TYR A 14 -10.38 -3.90 8.76
CA TYR A 14 -9.32 -3.06 8.23
C TYR A 14 -9.81 -1.66 7.88
N VAL A 15 -10.94 -1.54 7.16
CA VAL A 15 -11.53 -0.24 6.82
C VAL A 15 -11.89 0.55 8.09
N VAL A 16 -12.40 -0.09 9.13
CA VAL A 16 -12.66 0.57 10.42
C VAL A 16 -11.37 1.05 11.08
N ALA A 17 -10.32 0.22 11.09
CA ALA A 17 -9.03 0.59 11.68
C ALA A 17 -8.39 1.80 10.97
N ILE A 18 -8.31 1.78 9.63
CA ILE A 18 -7.70 2.88 8.87
C ILE A 18 -8.53 4.18 8.96
N THR A 19 -9.86 4.09 9.04
CA THR A 19 -10.71 5.28 9.11
C THR A 19 -10.63 5.95 10.47
N ALA A 20 -10.48 5.17 11.54
CA ALA A 20 -10.33 5.66 12.91
C ALA A 20 -8.91 6.15 13.26
N ASP A 21 -7.86 5.71 12.56
CA ASP A 21 -6.49 6.14 12.90
C ASP A 21 -6.23 7.62 12.56
N GLY A 22 -5.80 8.37 13.57
CA GLY A 22 -5.39 9.78 13.48
C GLY A 22 -3.98 10.00 12.92
N LYS A 23 -3.14 8.96 12.85
CA LYS A 23 -1.81 9.00 12.20
C LYS A 23 -1.90 9.18 10.69
N LEU A 24 -3.02 8.76 10.09
CA LEU A 24 -3.26 8.82 8.65
C LEU A 24 -3.99 10.09 8.23
N LYS A 25 -3.47 10.77 7.21
CA LYS A 25 -4.19 11.86 6.54
C LYS A 25 -5.30 11.31 5.66
N LEU A 26 -6.24 12.17 5.26
CA LEU A 26 -7.30 11.78 4.33
C LEU A 26 -6.75 11.21 3.01
N SER A 27 -5.65 11.78 2.49
CA SER A 27 -4.98 11.27 1.29
C SER A 27 -4.37 9.88 1.51
N ASP A 28 -3.81 9.61 2.69
CA ASP A 28 -3.26 8.29 3.04
C ASP A 28 -4.37 7.23 3.09
N LYS A 29 -5.52 7.57 3.69
CA LYS A 29 -6.71 6.72 3.72
C LYS A 29 -7.25 6.44 2.32
N GLY A 30 -7.36 7.48 1.49
CA GLY A 30 -7.79 7.36 0.10
C GLY A 30 -6.85 6.47 -0.73
N MET A 31 -5.54 6.61 -0.53
CA MET A 31 -4.55 5.77 -1.21
C MET A 31 -4.68 4.30 -0.80
N LEU A 32 -4.84 4.00 0.49
CA LEU A 32 -5.07 2.62 0.95
C LEU A 32 -6.33 2.01 0.34
N LEU A 33 -7.43 2.77 0.28
CA LEU A 33 -8.67 2.32 -0.37
C LEU A 33 -8.47 2.06 -1.87
N ASN A 34 -7.69 2.90 -2.56
CA ASN A 34 -7.34 2.65 -3.96
C ASN A 34 -6.54 1.36 -4.12
N LEU A 35 -5.51 1.14 -3.28
CA LEU A 35 -4.70 -0.09 -3.31
C LEU A 35 -5.55 -1.34 -3.03
N LEU A 36 -6.50 -1.27 -2.10
CA LEU A 36 -7.43 -2.37 -1.82
C LEU A 36 -8.31 -2.71 -3.02
N GLY A 37 -8.71 -1.70 -3.80
CA GLY A 37 -9.54 -1.87 -4.99
C GLY A 37 -8.80 -2.37 -6.22
N LEU A 38 -7.47 -2.33 -6.25
CA LEU A 38 -6.67 -2.83 -7.38
C LEU A 38 -6.67 -4.36 -7.42
N PRO A 39 -6.60 -4.98 -8.62
CA PRO A 39 -6.36 -6.42 -8.75
C PRO A 39 -5.07 -6.87 -8.07
N ASP A 40 -5.04 -8.10 -7.56
CA ASP A 40 -3.89 -8.62 -6.81
C ASP A 40 -2.64 -8.75 -7.71
N ASP A 41 -2.82 -9.07 -8.99
CA ASP A 41 -1.76 -9.17 -10.00
C ASP A 41 -1.23 -7.80 -10.48
N PHE A 42 -1.82 -6.69 -10.02
CA PHE A 42 -1.43 -5.36 -10.45
C PHE A 42 0.02 -5.01 -10.02
N SER A 43 0.89 -4.71 -10.99
CA SER A 43 2.24 -4.23 -10.71
C SER A 43 2.20 -2.75 -10.36
N LEU A 44 2.72 -2.38 -9.20
CA LEU A 44 2.71 -1.00 -8.75
C LEU A 44 3.75 -0.19 -9.55
N ASP A 45 3.27 0.61 -10.49
CA ASP A 45 4.03 1.68 -11.12
C ASP A 45 3.39 3.02 -10.68
N THR A 46 4.18 3.86 -10.02
CA THR A 46 3.72 5.16 -9.52
C THR A 46 3.26 6.09 -10.65
N ARG A 47 3.74 5.89 -11.88
CA ARG A 47 3.27 6.60 -13.07
C ARG A 47 1.89 6.11 -13.51
N LEU A 48 1.61 4.81 -13.42
CA LEU A 48 0.28 4.26 -13.69
C LEU A 48 -0.71 4.71 -12.62
N LEU A 49 -0.31 4.73 -11.35
CA LEU A 49 -1.14 5.24 -10.26
C LEU A 49 -1.49 6.72 -10.43
N ALA A 50 -0.57 7.54 -10.94
CA ALA A 50 -0.85 8.94 -11.27
C ALA A 50 -1.88 9.10 -12.40
N GLY A 51 -2.11 8.07 -13.21
CA GLY A 51 -3.20 8.04 -14.21
C GLY A 51 -4.57 7.73 -13.61
N TYR A 52 -4.63 7.07 -12.44
CA TYR A 52 -5.86 6.69 -11.74
C TYR A 52 -6.20 7.63 -10.58
N ALA A 53 -5.21 8.32 -10.02
CA ALA A 53 -5.39 9.29 -8.96
C ALA A 53 -5.39 10.72 -9.53
N VAL A 54 -6.15 11.62 -8.90
CA VAL A 54 -6.11 13.07 -9.20
C VAL A 54 -4.77 13.70 -8.75
N GLU A 55 -3.96 12.95 -8.01
CA GLU A 55 -2.71 13.42 -7.40
C GLU A 55 -1.48 13.24 -8.31
N THR A 56 -0.49 14.12 -8.15
CA THR A 56 0.79 13.99 -8.85
C THR A 56 1.59 12.76 -8.39
N ALA A 57 2.45 12.22 -9.26
CA ALA A 57 3.35 11.11 -8.91
C ALA A 57 4.20 11.38 -7.66
N ALA A 58 4.63 12.64 -7.45
CA ALA A 58 5.39 13.02 -6.26
C ALA A 58 4.55 12.98 -4.96
N THR A 59 3.26 13.27 -5.05
CA THR A 59 2.33 13.16 -3.92
C THR A 59 2.06 11.70 -3.60
N ILE A 60 1.83 10.88 -4.63
CA ILE A 60 1.63 9.43 -4.51
C ILE A 60 2.84 8.79 -3.84
N GLN A 61 4.06 9.10 -4.30
CA GLN A 61 5.27 8.58 -3.68
C GLN A 61 5.36 8.95 -2.19
N ARG A 62 5.14 10.23 -1.85
CA ARG A 62 5.12 10.66 -0.45
C ARG A 62 4.04 9.98 0.38
N CYS A 63 2.92 9.60 -0.23
CA CYS A 63 1.84 8.86 0.40
C CYS A 63 2.28 7.42 0.71
N ILE A 64 2.85 6.74 -0.29
CA ILE A 64 3.40 5.39 -0.17
C ILE A 64 4.49 5.35 0.91
N ASP A 65 5.43 6.30 0.92
CA ASP A 65 6.49 6.39 1.94
C ASP A 65 5.93 6.57 3.36
N ARG A 66 4.84 7.32 3.52
CA ARG A 66 4.16 7.49 4.83
C ARG A 66 3.46 6.22 5.26
N LEU A 67 2.75 5.56 4.34
CA LEU A 67 2.03 4.32 4.62
C LEU A 67 2.99 3.21 5.02
N GLU A 68 4.13 3.09 4.33
CA GLU A 68 5.17 2.12 4.69
C GLU A 68 5.77 2.42 6.07
N ARG A 69 6.14 3.68 6.32
CA ARG A 69 6.69 4.11 7.61
C ARG A 69 5.74 3.88 8.78
N ASN A 70 4.44 4.05 8.56
CA ASN A 70 3.41 3.85 9.57
C ASN A 70 2.96 2.39 9.67
N GLY A 71 3.60 1.46 8.96
CA GLY A 71 3.31 0.04 9.06
C GLY A 71 1.99 -0.40 8.44
N TYR A 72 1.47 0.33 7.46
CA TYR A 72 0.24 -0.01 6.74
C TYR A 72 0.48 -0.80 5.46
N ILE A 73 1.67 -0.65 4.89
CA ILE A 73 2.12 -1.43 3.74
C ILE A 73 3.57 -1.85 3.93
N ARG A 74 3.99 -2.90 3.22
CA ARG A 74 5.39 -3.27 3.07
C ARG A 74 5.73 -3.29 1.59
N LEU A 75 6.84 -2.66 1.20
CA LEU A 75 7.32 -2.68 -0.17
C LEU A 75 8.40 -3.76 -0.33
N SER A 76 8.30 -4.54 -1.41
CA SER A 76 9.30 -5.53 -1.80
C SER A 76 9.70 -5.30 -3.25
N PHE A 77 10.98 -5.02 -3.47
CA PHE A 77 11.53 -4.78 -4.81
C PHE A 77 12.17 -6.06 -5.34
N GLN A 78 11.68 -6.55 -6.47
CA GLN A 78 12.19 -7.74 -7.12
C GLN A 78 12.71 -7.42 -8.52
N ARG A 79 13.86 -8.01 -8.88
CA ARG A 79 14.37 -7.92 -10.24
C ARG A 79 13.75 -9.04 -11.07
N VAL A 80 12.94 -8.67 -12.05
CA VAL A 80 12.19 -9.59 -12.91
C VAL A 80 12.80 -9.51 -14.31
N LEU A 81 12.99 -10.66 -14.96
CA LEU A 81 13.35 -10.70 -16.38
C LEU A 81 12.12 -10.31 -17.20
N GLY A 82 12.31 -9.46 -18.20
CA GLY A 82 11.23 -9.14 -19.15
C GLY A 82 10.69 -10.42 -19.78
N GLU A 83 9.41 -10.43 -20.14
CA GLU A 83 8.84 -11.51 -20.96
C GLU A 83 9.76 -11.75 -22.17
N ASP A 84 9.97 -13.03 -22.51
CA ASP A 84 10.92 -13.52 -23.53
C ASP A 84 12.42 -13.29 -23.26
N GLY A 85 12.83 -13.09 -22.00
CA GLY A 85 14.25 -12.86 -21.66
C GLY A 85 14.71 -11.44 -21.97
N GLY A 86 13.75 -10.52 -22.10
CA GLY A 86 14.00 -9.09 -22.29
C GLY A 86 14.76 -8.43 -21.13
N LYS A 87 15.04 -7.14 -21.30
CA LYS A 87 15.80 -6.35 -20.33
C LYS A 87 15.17 -6.47 -18.94
N PRO A 88 15.95 -6.83 -17.90
CA PRO A 88 15.41 -6.95 -16.56
C PRO A 88 14.89 -5.60 -16.07
N TYR A 89 13.75 -5.63 -15.38
CA TYR A 89 13.13 -4.47 -14.75
C TYR A 89 12.91 -4.75 -13.27
N THR A 90 12.75 -3.67 -12.49
CA THR A 90 12.43 -3.76 -11.07
C THR A 90 10.91 -3.72 -10.92
N ARG A 91 10.33 -4.79 -10.38
CA ARG A 91 8.94 -4.83 -9.95
C ARG A 91 8.85 -4.42 -8.49
N CYS A 92 7.83 -3.63 -8.16
CA CYS A 92 7.47 -3.32 -6.78
C CYS A 92 6.22 -4.13 -6.40
N ASP A 93 6.37 -4.96 -5.38
CA ASP A 93 5.27 -5.67 -4.74
C ASP A 93 4.90 -4.92 -3.46
N VAL A 94 3.61 -4.68 -3.27
CA VAL A 94 3.04 -3.94 -2.15
C VAL A 94 2.15 -4.87 -1.37
N GLU A 95 2.58 -5.21 -0.16
CA GLU A 95 1.76 -5.96 0.79
C GLU A 95 0.98 -4.97 1.66
N ILE A 96 -0.34 -5.09 1.69
CA ILE A 96 -1.19 -4.34 2.61
C ILE A 96 -1.31 -5.16 3.90
N VAL A 97 -0.92 -4.54 5.00
CA VAL A 97 -0.82 -5.18 6.30
C VAL A 97 -1.76 -4.50 7.28
N PHE A 98 -2.20 -5.23 8.31
CA PHE A 98 -2.85 -4.57 9.44
C PHE A 98 -1.81 -3.69 10.14
N PRO A 99 -2.16 -2.44 10.50
CA PRO A 99 -1.28 -1.65 11.34
C PRO A 99 -1.05 -2.44 12.63
N GLU A 100 0.21 -2.60 13.02
CA GLU A 100 0.53 -3.10 14.35
C GLU A 100 -0.23 -2.19 15.32
N LYS A 101 -1.05 -2.79 16.20
CA LYS A 101 -1.52 -2.06 17.36
C LYS A 101 -0.23 -1.67 18.07
N ASP A 102 0.07 -0.38 18.15
CA ASP A 102 1.02 0.06 19.15
C ASP A 102 0.56 -0.60 20.44
N ASP A 103 1.41 -1.43 21.04
CA ASP A 103 1.31 -1.77 22.44
C ASP A 103 1.44 -0.43 23.18
N VAL A 104 0.33 0.28 23.27
CA VAL A 104 0.19 1.35 24.24
C VAL A 104 0.26 0.61 25.56
N GLU A 105 1.49 0.53 26.11
CA GLU A 105 1.69 0.23 27.51
C GLU A 105 0.66 1.07 28.26
N GLU A 106 -0.36 0.41 28.81
CA GLU A 106 -1.20 0.96 29.86
C GLU A 106 -0.27 1.29 31.02
N LYS A 107 0.34 2.46 30.99
CA LYS A 107 0.88 3.08 32.19
C LYS A 107 -0.31 3.66 32.94
N ILE A 108 -0.92 2.79 33.74
CA ILE A 108 -1.78 3.13 34.88
C ILE A 108 -0.95 3.90 35.90
#